data_AF-A0A3E4VWA1-F1
#
_entry.id   AF-A0A3E4VWA1-F1
#
_cell.length_a   1.000
_cell.length_b   1.000
_cell.length_c   1.000
_cell.angle_alpha   90.00
_cell.angle_beta   90.00
_cell.angle_gamma   90.00
#
_symmetry.space_group_name_H-M   'P 1'
#
loop_
_entity.id
_entity.type
_entity.pdbx_description
1 polymer ?
#
loop_
_entity_poly.entity_id
_entity_poly.type
_entity_poly.pdbx_seq_one_letter_code
_entity_poly.pdbx_strand_id
1 'polypeptide(L)'
;FNIVYTLSNKSRKAMKGTIKVVWEREFKLESNSYRPSAKANKNDSLNDEEWRDELGSCTVDIAAGVRFWKGIVSCKFPVQRKEPWRIHDNVGYCTPIAHLYYQPEGSSEWKLLRCDTEYLFNRNYPGSESAKMDEAFNYLYVIPKSW
;
A
#
# COMPACT_ATOMS: atom_id res chain seq x y z
N PHE A 1 9.69 -10.77 -8.15
CA PHE A 1 8.48 -11.46 -7.66
C PHE A 1 7.26 -10.83 -8.32
N ASN A 2 6.08 -11.44 -8.24
CA ASN A 2 4.87 -10.87 -8.85
C ASN A 2 3.84 -10.54 -7.77
N ILE A 3 3.17 -9.41 -7.93
CA ILE A 3 1.97 -9.09 -7.15
C ILE A 3 0.76 -9.30 -8.05
N VAL A 4 -0.14 -10.17 -7.62
CA VAL A 4 -1.42 -10.46 -8.29
C VAL A 4 -2.53 -9.79 -7.50
N TYR A 5 -3.43 -9.10 -8.19
CA TYR A 5 -4.54 -8.40 -7.56
C TYR A 5 -5.82 -8.53 -8.38
N THR A 6 -6.95 -8.28 -7.72
CA THR A 6 -8.25 -8.11 -8.39
C THR A 6 -8.71 -6.67 -8.19
N LEU A 7 -8.81 -5.92 -9.29
CA LEU A 7 -9.35 -4.57 -9.29
C LEU A 7 -10.87 -4.62 -9.34
N SER A 8 -11.51 -3.81 -8.50
CA SER A 8 -12.96 -3.67 -8.39
C SER A 8 -13.42 -2.35 -9.02
N ASN A 9 -14.01 -2.41 -10.21
CA ASN A 9 -14.57 -1.23 -10.89
C ASN A 9 -16.07 -1.09 -10.58
N LYS A 10 -16.41 -0.37 -9.50
CA LYS A 10 -17.82 -0.23 -9.05
C LYS A 10 -18.68 0.51 -10.07
N SER A 11 -18.07 1.41 -10.83
CA SER A 11 -18.76 2.21 -11.84
C SER A 11 -19.07 1.45 -13.13
N ARG A 12 -18.37 0.32 -13.38
CA ARG A 12 -18.40 -0.43 -14.65
C ARG A 12 -18.11 0.43 -15.90
N LYS A 13 -17.50 1.61 -15.73
CA LYS A 13 -17.06 2.45 -16.84
C LYS A 13 -15.77 1.91 -17.44
N ALA A 14 -15.49 2.24 -18.69
CA ALA A 14 -14.17 1.96 -19.27
C ALA A 14 -13.08 2.65 -18.42
N MET A 15 -11.97 1.97 -18.18
CA MET A 15 -10.83 2.48 -17.42
C MET A 15 -9.55 2.17 -18.18
N LYS A 16 -8.75 3.20 -18.43
CA LYS A 16 -7.44 3.07 -19.05
C LYS A 16 -6.43 3.88 -18.27
N GLY A 17 -5.23 3.35 -18.08
CA GLY A 17 -4.19 3.99 -17.30
C GLY A 17 -3.10 3.03 -16.86
N THR A 18 -2.43 3.36 -15.76
CA THR A 18 -1.31 2.59 -15.23
C THR A 18 -1.54 2.27 -13.75
N ILE A 19 -1.23 1.05 -13.35
CA ILE A 19 -1.10 0.68 -11.94
C ILE A 19 0.38 0.52 -11.62
N LYS A 20 0.80 1.03 -10.46
CA LYS A 20 2.14 0.78 -9.92
C LYS A 20 2.09 0.25 -8.50
N VAL A 21 3.12 -0.49 -8.14
CA VAL A 21 3.38 -0.97 -6.79
C VAL A 21 4.46 -0.10 -6.18
N VAL A 22 4.18 0.48 -5.02
CA VAL A 22 5.15 1.28 -4.26
C VAL A 22 5.36 0.62 -2.90
N TRP A 23 6.61 0.35 -2.56
CA TRP A 23 7.02 -0.10 -1.24
C TRP A 23 7.53 1.08 -0.43
N GLU A 24 6.83 1.40 0.65
CA GLU A 24 7.06 2.64 1.37
C GLU A 24 7.26 2.43 2.86
N ARG A 25 8.14 3.26 3.41
CA ARG A 25 8.34 3.43 4.83
C ARG A 25 7.67 4.72 5.26
N GLU A 26 6.77 4.56 6.23
CA GLU A 26 5.85 5.57 6.74
C GLU A 26 4.78 5.99 5.73
N PHE A 27 3.59 5.42 5.91
CA PHE A 27 2.40 5.82 5.17
C PHE A 27 1.50 6.62 6.12
N LYS A 28 1.50 7.95 5.97
CA LYS A 28 0.63 8.86 6.72
C LYS A 28 -0.73 8.90 6.02
N LEU A 29 -1.63 7.97 6.34
CA LEU A 29 -3.02 8.13 5.92
C LEU A 29 -3.71 9.11 6.88
N GLU A 30 -4.53 10.03 6.35
CA GLU A 30 -5.48 10.84 7.14
C GLU A 30 -6.66 9.97 7.64
N SER A 31 -6.39 8.77 8.13
CA SER A 31 -7.40 7.86 8.70
C SER A 31 -6.82 7.12 9.89
N ASN A 32 -7.70 6.55 10.73
CA ASN A 32 -7.29 5.71 11.86
C ASN A 32 -6.64 4.38 11.42
N SER A 33 -6.57 4.10 10.12
CA SER A 33 -5.93 2.91 9.57
C SER A 33 -4.45 3.14 9.34
N TYR A 34 -3.67 2.26 9.96
CA TYR A 34 -2.22 2.11 9.93
C TYR A 34 -1.48 2.91 11.00
N ARG A 35 -0.59 2.19 11.72
CA ARG A 35 0.21 2.66 12.84
C ARG A 35 0.95 3.92 12.39
N PRO A 36 0.57 5.12 12.86
CA PRO A 36 1.37 6.31 12.66
C PRO A 36 2.76 5.96 13.17
N SER A 37 3.78 6.38 12.43
CA SER A 37 5.16 6.27 12.85
C SER A 37 5.28 6.53 14.35
N ALA A 38 5.43 5.45 15.12
CA ALA A 38 6.09 5.56 16.39
C ALA A 38 7.55 5.78 15.99
N LYS A 39 7.87 7.01 15.56
CA LYS A 39 9.26 7.43 15.48
C LYS A 39 9.78 7.17 16.88
N ALA A 40 10.72 6.25 17.00
CA ALA A 40 11.51 6.21 18.21
C ALA A 40 12.13 7.61 18.37
N ASN A 41 12.45 8.01 19.60
CA ASN A 41 13.24 9.23 19.78
C ASN A 41 14.43 9.18 18.83
N LYS A 42 14.75 10.29 18.13
CA LYS A 42 15.75 10.32 17.05
C LYS A 42 17.13 9.79 17.44
N ASN A 43 17.41 9.67 18.73
CA ASN A 43 18.66 9.15 19.29
C ASN A 43 18.63 7.64 19.59
N ASP A 44 17.47 6.99 19.42
CA ASP A 44 17.19 5.60 19.81
C ASP A 44 16.81 4.72 18.61
N SER A 45 17.03 5.15 17.37
CA SER A 45 16.72 4.38 16.16
C SER A 45 17.88 4.22 15.18
N LEU A 46 17.86 3.09 14.46
CA LEU A 46 18.74 2.79 13.33
C LEU A 46 17.93 2.65 12.05
N ASN A 47 18.53 3.11 10.95
CA ASN A 47 17.96 3.09 9.60
C ASN A 47 16.59 3.79 9.53
N ASP A 48 16.39 4.93 10.21
CA ASP A 48 15.08 5.62 10.33
C ASP A 48 14.69 6.61 9.23
N GLU A 49 15.05 6.30 7.99
CA GLU A 49 14.85 7.18 6.84
C GLU A 49 13.50 6.92 6.16
N GLU A 50 12.68 7.91 5.87
CA GLU A 50 11.45 7.73 5.05
C GLU A 50 11.80 7.45 3.58
N TRP A 51 11.10 6.52 2.91
CA TRP A 51 11.29 6.23 1.49
C TRP A 51 10.04 5.71 0.79
N ARG A 52 10.03 5.79 -0.54
CA ARG A 52 8.96 5.30 -1.42
C ARG A 52 9.58 4.74 -2.69
N ASP A 53 9.76 3.42 -2.73
CA ASP A 53 10.40 2.72 -3.84
C ASP A 53 9.33 2.16 -4.79
N GLU A 54 9.36 2.56 -6.06
CA GLU A 54 8.53 1.91 -7.08
C GLU A 54 9.11 0.54 -7.41
N LEU A 55 8.32 -0.52 -7.19
CA LEU A 55 8.74 -1.89 -7.42
C LEU A 55 8.46 -2.36 -8.85
N GLY A 56 7.46 -1.75 -9.50
CA GLY A 56 7.02 -2.10 -10.84
C GLY A 56 5.67 -1.48 -11.17
N SER A 57 5.32 -1.55 -12.45
CA SER A 57 4.05 -1.04 -12.97
C SER A 57 3.51 -1.89 -14.12
N CYS A 58 2.23 -1.76 -14.41
CA CYS A 58 1.58 -2.34 -15.56
C CYS A 58 0.47 -1.44 -16.10
N THR A 59 0.21 -1.53 -17.40
CA THR A 59 -0.93 -0.86 -18.03
C THR A 59 -2.23 -1.56 -17.66
N VAL A 60 -3.29 -0.78 -17.52
CA VAL A 60 -4.66 -1.23 -17.33
C VAL A 60 -5.48 -0.71 -18.50
N ASP A 61 -6.22 -1.61 -19.15
CA ASP A 61 -7.21 -1.30 -20.17
C ASP A 61 -8.42 -2.20 -19.96
N ILE A 62 -9.47 -1.63 -19.38
CA ILE A 62 -10.68 -2.32 -18.95
C ILE A 62 -11.85 -1.74 -19.73
N ALA A 63 -12.50 -2.60 -20.51
CA ALA A 63 -13.71 -2.25 -21.25
C ALA A 63 -14.88 -1.91 -20.30
N ALA A 64 -15.83 -1.12 -20.80
CA ALA A 64 -17.08 -0.85 -20.09
C ALA A 64 -17.85 -2.16 -19.80
N GLY A 65 -18.56 -2.20 -18.68
CA GLY A 65 -19.33 -3.36 -18.20
C GLY A 65 -18.56 -4.30 -17.28
N VAL A 66 -17.22 -4.29 -17.30
CA VAL A 66 -16.37 -5.17 -16.48
C VAL A 66 -16.35 -4.70 -15.02
N ARG A 67 -16.79 -5.57 -14.10
CA ARG A 67 -16.83 -5.31 -12.65
C ARG A 67 -15.52 -5.66 -11.94
N PHE A 68 -14.94 -6.80 -12.29
CA PHE A 68 -13.73 -7.34 -11.68
C PHE A 68 -12.71 -7.64 -12.75
N TRP A 69 -11.47 -7.26 -12.51
CA TRP A 69 -10.36 -7.49 -13.44
C TRP A 69 -9.13 -7.97 -12.66
N LYS A 70 -8.45 -9.00 -13.18
CA LYS A 70 -7.25 -9.54 -12.55
C LYS A 70 -6.02 -8.93 -13.21
N GLY A 71 -5.13 -8.39 -12.39
CA GLY A 71 -3.86 -7.81 -12.82
C GLY A 71 -2.67 -8.50 -12.19
N ILE A 72 -1.52 -8.37 -12.86
CA ILE A 72 -0.23 -8.85 -12.37
C ILE A 72 0.79 -7.73 -12.61
N VAL A 73 1.52 -7.35 -11.57
CA VAL A 73 2.68 -6.47 -11.67
C VAL A 73 3.94 -7.29 -11.40
N SER A 74 4.89 -7.23 -12.32
CA SER A 74 6.24 -7.76 -12.09
C SER A 74 7.01 -6.77 -11.21
N CYS A 75 7.49 -7.24 -10.07
CA CYS A 75 8.12 -6.44 -9.04
C CYS A 75 9.60 -6.80 -8.85
N LYS A 76 10.44 -5.78 -8.74
CA LYS A 76 11.83 -5.88 -8.33
C LYS A 76 12.14 -4.75 -7.33
N PHE A 77 12.85 -5.07 -6.26
CA PHE A 77 13.34 -4.01 -5.38
C PHE A 77 14.48 -3.25 -6.05
N PRO A 78 14.38 -1.91 -6.18
CA PRO A 78 15.41 -1.11 -6.83
C PRO A 78 16.63 -0.89 -5.91
N VAL A 79 16.40 -0.88 -4.59
CA VAL A 79 17.40 -0.58 -3.57
C VAL A 79 17.25 -1.56 -2.41
N GLN A 80 18.38 -2.03 -1.89
CA GLN A 80 18.42 -2.77 -0.64
C GLN A 80 18.20 -1.84 0.55
N ARG A 81 17.02 -1.91 1.15
CA ARG A 81 16.68 -1.14 2.36
C ARG A 81 16.94 -1.98 3.60
N LYS A 82 17.53 -1.38 4.63
CA LYS A 82 17.70 -2.02 5.95
C LYS A 82 16.45 -1.81 6.79
N GLU A 83 16.12 -2.79 7.62
CA GLU A 83 14.99 -2.71 8.53
C GLU A 83 15.20 -1.60 9.59
N PRO A 84 14.14 -0.86 9.99
CA PRO A 84 14.11 -0.02 11.18
C PRO A 84 14.41 -0.81 12.47
N TRP A 85 15.26 -0.30 13.35
CA TRP A 85 15.47 -0.91 14.69
C TRP A 85 15.46 0.14 15.78
N ARG A 86 14.82 -0.18 16.91
CA ARG A 86 15.03 0.54 18.18
C ARG A 86 16.31 0.03 18.84
N ILE A 87 17.20 0.95 19.21
CA ILE A 87 18.55 0.63 19.69
C ILE A 87 18.51 -0.05 21.06
N HIS A 88 17.64 0.39 21.97
CA HIS A 88 17.69 0.00 23.38
C HIS A 88 17.05 -1.37 23.68
N ASP A 89 16.13 -1.85 22.84
CA ASP A 89 15.45 -3.13 23.02
C ASP A 89 15.65 -4.10 21.84
N ASN A 90 16.37 -3.68 20.80
CA ASN A 90 16.62 -4.45 19.58
C ASN A 90 15.31 -4.96 18.94
N VAL A 91 14.27 -4.13 18.96
CA VAL A 91 12.96 -4.44 18.37
C VAL A 91 12.82 -3.73 17.02
N GLY A 92 12.53 -4.51 15.98
CA GLY A 92 12.09 -3.98 14.68
C GLY A 92 10.73 -3.27 14.82
N TYR A 93 10.59 -2.09 14.23
CA TYR A 93 9.36 -1.29 14.31
C TYR A 93 8.98 -0.73 12.94
N CYS A 94 7.73 -0.29 12.74
CA CYS A 94 7.30 0.39 11.51
C CYS A 94 7.70 -0.32 10.20
N THR A 95 7.36 -1.60 10.06
CA THR A 95 7.69 -2.37 8.86
C THR A 95 7.16 -1.70 7.59
N PRO A 96 7.97 -1.61 6.51
CA PRO A 96 7.52 -1.07 5.25
C PRO A 96 6.44 -1.93 4.60
N ILE A 97 5.53 -1.28 3.89
CA ILE A 97 4.36 -1.92 3.26
C ILE A 97 4.28 -1.55 1.78
N ALA A 98 3.72 -2.45 0.98
CA ALA A 98 3.52 -2.22 -0.44
C ALA A 98 2.07 -1.82 -0.73
N HIS A 99 1.87 -0.68 -1.40
CA HIS A 99 0.57 -0.22 -1.88
C HIS A 99 0.50 -0.22 -3.40
N LEU A 100 -0.74 -0.26 -3.91
CA LEU A 100 -1.00 -0.05 -5.33
C LEU A 100 -1.54 1.36 -5.55
N TYR A 101 -1.05 2.01 -6.59
CA TYR A 101 -1.53 3.31 -7.05
C TYR A 101 -2.02 3.20 -8.50
N TYR A 102 -3.07 3.92 -8.83
CA TYR A 102 -3.63 4.02 -10.17
C TYR A 102 -3.53 5.45 -10.70
N GLN A 103 -3.06 5.59 -11.93
CA GLN A 103 -3.06 6.84 -12.68
C GLN A 103 -3.90 6.63 -13.95
N PRO A 104 -5.02 7.38 -14.12
CA PRO A 104 -5.77 7.37 -15.37
C PRO A 104 -4.92 7.83 -16.56
N GLU A 105 -5.19 7.31 -17.75
CA GLU A 105 -4.58 7.78 -18.99
C GLU A 105 -4.83 9.30 -19.17
N GLY A 106 -3.76 10.04 -19.47
CA GLY A 106 -3.81 11.50 -19.61
C GLY A 106 -3.83 12.28 -18.30
N SER A 107 -3.82 11.63 -17.13
CA SER A 107 -3.70 12.30 -15.83
C SER A 107 -2.25 12.35 -15.35
N SER A 108 -1.89 13.39 -14.60
CA SER A 108 -0.62 13.46 -13.84
C SER A 108 -0.77 12.96 -12.40
N GLU A 109 -1.98 12.64 -11.94
CA GLU A 109 -2.26 12.31 -10.55
C GLU A 109 -2.29 10.80 -10.30
N TRP A 110 -1.57 10.38 -9.26
CA TRP A 110 -1.62 9.01 -8.75
C TRP A 110 -2.61 8.92 -7.60
N LYS A 111 -3.55 7.98 -7.72
CA LYS A 111 -4.56 7.71 -6.70
C LYS A 111 -4.23 6.40 -6.00
N LEU A 112 -4.16 6.41 -4.67
CA LEU A 112 -4.04 5.19 -3.89
C LEU A 112 -5.24 4.28 -4.15
N LEU A 113 -4.98 3.04 -4.54
CA LEU A 113 -6.01 2.01 -4.61
C LEU A 113 -6.35 1.51 -3.21
N ARG A 114 -7.65 1.38 -2.99
CA ARG A 114 -8.26 1.13 -1.69
C ARG A 114 -9.04 -0.18 -1.74
N CYS A 115 -9.13 -0.86 -0.61
CA CYS A 115 -9.93 -2.09 -0.52
C CYS A 115 -11.41 -1.74 -0.57
N ASP A 116 -12.22 -2.61 -1.19
CA ASP A 116 -13.65 -2.39 -1.33
C ASP A 116 -14.39 -2.29 0.02
N THR A 117 -13.77 -2.83 1.09
CA THR A 117 -14.20 -2.84 2.49
C THR A 117 -13.83 -1.56 3.27
N GLU A 118 -13.14 -0.58 2.67
CA GLU A 118 -12.62 0.57 3.43
C GLU A 118 -13.71 1.52 3.98
N TYR A 119 -14.97 1.41 3.52
CA TYR A 119 -16.09 2.12 4.13
C TYR A 119 -16.33 1.72 5.60
N LEU A 120 -15.84 0.54 6.03
CA LEU A 120 -15.84 0.09 7.42
C LEU A 120 -14.95 0.97 8.33
N PHE A 121 -14.01 1.72 7.74
CA PHE A 121 -13.02 2.57 8.44
C PHE A 121 -13.38 4.05 8.41
N ASN A 122 -14.54 4.40 7.84
CA ASN A 122 -15.09 5.72 7.99
C ASN A 122 -15.27 6.01 9.50
N ARG A 123 -14.85 7.20 9.96
CA ARG A 123 -15.02 7.64 11.36
C ARG A 123 -16.46 7.47 11.85
N ASN A 124 -17.42 7.54 10.94
CA ASN A 124 -18.85 7.41 11.19
C ASN A 124 -19.42 5.99 10.95
N TYR A 125 -18.59 4.96 10.80
CA TYR A 125 -19.05 3.59 10.60
C TYR A 125 -19.60 2.98 11.92
N PRO A 126 -20.86 2.49 11.94
CA PRO A 126 -21.55 2.06 13.16
C PRO A 126 -21.17 0.66 13.70
N GLY A 127 -20.29 -0.09 13.02
CA GLY A 127 -19.85 -1.42 13.47
C GLY A 127 -18.73 -1.40 14.52
N SER A 128 -18.43 -2.57 15.11
CA SER A 128 -17.46 -2.72 16.20
C SER A 128 -16.03 -2.33 15.79
N GLU A 129 -15.22 -1.88 16.75
CA GLU A 129 -13.82 -1.50 16.54
C GLU A 129 -12.94 -2.70 16.09
N SER A 130 -13.28 -3.91 16.52
CA SER A 130 -12.68 -5.17 16.03
C SER A 130 -12.98 -5.44 14.55
N ALA A 131 -14.20 -5.13 14.08
CA ALA A 131 -14.57 -5.25 12.67
C ALA A 131 -13.87 -4.21 11.77
N LYS A 132 -13.31 -3.15 12.37
CA LYS A 132 -12.41 -2.23 11.68
C LYS A 132 -11.03 -2.87 11.51
N MET A 133 -10.48 -3.57 12.50
CA MET A 133 -9.06 -3.95 12.44
C MET A 133 -8.76 -5.23 11.62
N ASP A 134 -9.72 -6.14 11.42
CA ASP A 134 -9.41 -7.49 10.90
C ASP A 134 -9.52 -7.71 9.37
N GLU A 135 -10.07 -6.77 8.56
CA GLU A 135 -10.41 -7.10 7.16
C GLU A 135 -10.19 -6.00 6.08
N ALA A 136 -9.40 -4.97 6.32
CA ALA A 136 -8.96 -4.13 5.19
C ALA A 136 -7.56 -3.58 5.36
N PHE A 137 -6.63 -4.32 4.79
CA PHE A 137 -5.32 -3.79 4.48
C PHE A 137 -5.21 -3.71 2.96
N ASN A 138 -5.31 -2.50 2.43
CA ASN A 138 -5.01 -2.17 1.04
C ASN A 138 -3.49 -2.20 0.77
N TYR A 139 -2.76 -2.91 1.62
CA TYR A 139 -1.33 -3.03 1.62
C TYR A 139 -0.93 -4.50 1.68
N LEU A 140 0.26 -4.79 1.16
CA LEU A 140 0.91 -6.08 1.29
C LEU A 140 2.12 -5.92 2.20
N TYR A 141 2.19 -6.78 3.21
CA TYR A 141 3.37 -6.89 4.05
C TYR A 141 4.46 -7.64 3.29
N VAL A 142 5.54 -6.95 2.95
CA VAL A 142 6.64 -7.54 2.18
C VAL A 142 7.95 -7.35 2.93
N ILE A 143 8.47 -8.47 3.44
CA ILE A 143 9.84 -8.55 4.00
C ILE A 143 10.69 -9.40 3.07
N PRO A 144 11.67 -8.80 2.38
CA PRO A 144 12.69 -9.56 1.65
C PRO A 144 13.54 -10.34 2.65
N LYS A 145 13.45 -11.68 2.64
CA LYS A 145 14.33 -12.54 3.46
C LYS A 145 15.74 -12.68 2.87
N SER A 146 15.86 -12.43 1.57
CA SER A 146 17.11 -12.45 0.82
C SER A 146 17.00 -11.45 -0.33
N TRP A 147 18.14 -10.88 -0.73
CA TRP A 147 18.27 -9.89 -1.79
C TRP A 147 18.95 -10.49 -3.00
#